data_AF-A0A8J7FHG7-F1
#
_entry.id   AF-A0A8J7FHG7-F1
#
_cell.length_a   1.000
_cell.length_b   1.000
_cell.length_c   1.000
_cell.angle_alpha   90.00
_cell.angle_beta   90.00
_cell.angle_gamma   90.00
#
_symmetry.space_group_name_H-M   'P 1'
#
loop_
_entity.id
_entity.type
_entity.pdbx_description
1 polymer ?
#
loop_
_entity_poly.entity_id
_entity_poly.type
_entity_poly.pdbx_seq_one_letter_code
_entity_poly.pdbx_strand_id
1 'polypeptide(L)'
;MKTSKTAQELFQTAYENRYTWDEDFPGYSAKVQLIQGEETYTGKILVNRDLSVEVSGISDIQVQEGIYIQLRNVITHCKTAPFNEEHQEHEFIQDSTDDTQAVVIIVKGESLDSTYKIREKEICQVTRIKGNTAFVIDTHENLDTGEGYIANRYDVIFRDLQTKEIQSILKFEDTYEKVGKYYLMTKQVVQDSQDGKETITEFSYFDIKLG
;
A
#
# COMPACT_ATOMS: atom_id res chain seq x y z
N MET A 1 18.75 26.48 -18.95
CA MET A 1 17.54 26.66 -18.11
C MET A 1 16.99 25.28 -17.79
N LYS A 2 16.92 24.86 -16.52
CA LYS A 2 16.15 23.67 -16.15
C LYS A 2 14.68 24.07 -16.21
N THR A 3 13.90 23.46 -17.09
CA THR A 3 12.45 23.61 -17.11
C THR A 3 11.92 23.14 -15.76
N SER A 4 11.18 23.98 -15.04
CA SER A 4 10.48 23.55 -13.83
C SER A 4 9.47 22.48 -14.24
N LYS A 5 9.48 21.33 -13.57
CA LYS A 5 8.43 20.32 -13.78
C LYS A 5 7.08 20.88 -13.35
N THR A 6 6.02 20.50 -14.05
CA THR A 6 4.64 20.80 -13.63
C THR A 6 4.21 19.91 -12.45
N ALA A 7 3.14 20.28 -11.75
CA ALA A 7 2.58 19.46 -10.67
C ALA A 7 2.20 18.05 -11.16
N GLN A 8 1.59 17.97 -12.34
CA GLN A 8 1.26 16.70 -12.98
C GLN A 8 2.52 15.88 -13.28
N GLU A 9 3.57 16.49 -13.86
CA GLU A 9 4.82 15.78 -14.16
C GLU A 9 5.52 15.28 -12.89
N LEU A 10 5.50 16.04 -11.80
CA LEU A 10 6.03 15.63 -10.51
C LEU A 10 5.27 14.42 -9.96
N PHE A 11 3.93 14.49 -9.95
CA PHE A 11 3.09 13.40 -9.48
C PHE A 11 3.22 12.16 -10.37
N GLN A 12 3.12 12.30 -11.68
CA GLN A 12 3.25 11.21 -12.64
C GLN A 12 4.61 10.53 -12.51
N THR A 13 5.71 11.30 -12.38
CA THR A 13 7.05 10.74 -12.16
C THR A 13 7.07 9.85 -10.92
N ALA A 14 6.45 10.27 -9.81
CA ALA A 14 6.43 9.48 -8.58
C ALA A 14 5.48 8.28 -8.67
N TYR A 15 4.30 8.46 -9.26
CA TYR A 15 3.30 7.43 -9.45
C TYR A 15 3.81 6.26 -10.31
N GLU A 16 4.47 6.57 -11.43
CA GLU A 16 5.03 5.60 -12.38
C GLU A 16 6.35 4.98 -11.89
N ASN A 17 7.00 5.58 -10.88
CA ASN A 17 8.20 5.03 -10.25
C ASN A 17 7.88 4.00 -9.16
N ARG A 18 6.60 3.73 -8.88
CA ARG A 18 6.21 2.61 -8.00
C ARG A 18 6.51 1.30 -8.70
N TYR A 19 7.04 0.35 -7.94
CA TYR A 19 7.17 -1.01 -8.45
C TYR A 19 5.79 -1.66 -8.57
N THR A 20 5.54 -2.28 -9.72
CA THR A 20 4.32 -3.03 -10.00
C THR A 20 4.66 -4.33 -10.72
N TRP A 21 3.75 -5.30 -10.65
CA TRP A 21 3.81 -6.51 -11.45
C TRP A 21 3.37 -6.20 -12.88
N ASP A 22 4.16 -6.68 -13.84
CA ASP A 22 3.88 -6.55 -15.27
C ASP A 22 2.73 -7.46 -15.74
N GLU A 23 2.32 -7.29 -17.01
CA GLU A 23 1.25 -8.07 -17.65
C GLU A 23 1.56 -9.57 -17.77
N ASP A 24 2.84 -9.95 -17.63
CA ASP A 24 3.32 -11.32 -17.67
C ASP A 24 3.26 -12.02 -16.32
N PHE A 25 2.89 -11.30 -15.25
CA PHE A 25 2.82 -11.86 -13.90
C PHE A 25 1.97 -13.12 -13.86
N PRO A 26 2.56 -14.30 -13.54
CA PRO A 26 1.87 -15.56 -13.67
C PRO A 26 0.90 -15.82 -12.51
N GLY A 27 0.90 -14.96 -11.49
CA GLY A 27 0.37 -15.30 -10.18
C GLY A 27 1.37 -16.10 -9.35
N TYR A 28 0.97 -16.46 -8.14
CA TYR A 28 1.78 -17.30 -7.26
C TYR A 28 0.92 -18.06 -6.25
N SER A 29 1.47 -19.15 -5.73
CA SER A 29 0.93 -19.87 -4.59
C SER A 29 1.93 -19.84 -3.44
N ALA A 30 1.41 -19.91 -2.21
CA ALA A 30 2.23 -20.01 -1.02
C ALA A 30 1.47 -20.74 0.10
N LYS A 31 2.21 -21.20 1.11
CA LYS A 31 1.63 -21.42 2.43
C LYS A 31 1.57 -20.09 3.16
N VAL A 32 0.54 -19.93 3.98
CA VAL A 32 0.37 -18.76 4.85
C VAL A 32 0.33 -19.19 6.30
N GLN A 33 0.95 -18.42 7.17
CA GLN A 33 0.78 -18.45 8.61
C GLN A 33 0.31 -17.07 9.08
N LEU A 34 -0.75 -17.05 9.88
CA LEU A 34 -1.20 -15.85 10.59
C LEU A 34 -0.99 -16.06 12.09
N ILE A 35 -0.34 -15.10 12.74
CA ILE A 35 -0.15 -15.08 14.20
C ILE A 35 -0.82 -13.82 14.74
N GLN A 36 -1.69 -13.97 15.73
CA GLN A 36 -2.30 -12.86 16.46
C GLN A 36 -2.40 -13.24 17.94
N GLY A 37 -1.66 -12.54 18.80
CA GLY A 37 -1.52 -12.92 20.21
C GLY A 37 -0.92 -14.33 20.36
N GLU A 38 -1.63 -15.22 21.05
CA GLU A 38 -1.23 -16.63 21.24
C GLU A 38 -1.77 -17.55 20.14
N GLU A 39 -2.63 -17.05 19.25
CA GLU A 39 -3.27 -17.85 18.21
C GLU A 39 -2.40 -17.91 16.95
N THR A 40 -2.34 -19.10 16.34
CA THR A 40 -1.60 -19.35 15.11
C THR A 40 -2.47 -20.16 14.15
N TYR A 41 -2.64 -19.64 12.94
CA TYR A 41 -3.40 -20.26 11.87
C TYR A 41 -2.48 -20.56 10.69
N THR A 42 -2.70 -21.67 10.00
CA THR A 42 -1.93 -22.03 8.81
C THR A 42 -2.86 -22.45 7.68
N GLY A 43 -2.49 -22.07 6.46
CA GLY A 43 -3.30 -22.33 5.28
C GLY A 43 -2.48 -22.24 4.01
N LYS A 44 -3.17 -22.04 2.89
CA LYS A 44 -2.60 -21.84 1.57
C LYS A 44 -3.29 -20.70 0.87
N ILE A 45 -2.54 -20.01 0.03
CA ILE A 45 -3.03 -18.94 -0.81
C ILE A 45 -2.70 -19.24 -2.27
N LEU A 46 -3.56 -18.75 -3.16
CA LEU A 46 -3.31 -18.67 -4.60
C LEU A 46 -3.71 -17.28 -5.06
N VAL A 47 -2.74 -16.55 -5.61
CA VAL A 47 -2.99 -15.35 -6.42
C VAL A 47 -2.93 -15.80 -7.86
N ASN A 48 -4.06 -15.77 -8.55
CA ASN A 48 -4.15 -16.16 -9.96
C ASN A 48 -3.52 -15.09 -10.87
N ARG A 49 -3.28 -15.44 -12.13
CA ARG A 49 -2.78 -14.51 -13.17
C ARG A 49 -3.68 -13.28 -13.35
N ASP A 50 -4.99 -13.43 -13.14
CA ASP A 50 -5.96 -12.33 -13.19
C ASP A 50 -6.04 -11.51 -11.89
N LEU A 51 -5.14 -11.77 -10.94
CA LEU A 51 -5.05 -11.15 -9.62
C LEU A 51 -6.23 -11.46 -8.69
N SER A 52 -7.05 -12.47 -9.00
CA SER A 52 -8.00 -13.04 -8.04
C SER A 52 -7.26 -13.82 -6.94
N VAL A 53 -7.82 -13.81 -5.73
CA VAL A 53 -7.21 -14.43 -4.53
C VAL A 53 -8.09 -15.57 -4.04
N GLU A 54 -7.46 -16.70 -3.77
CA GLU A 54 -8.06 -17.83 -3.06
C GLU A 54 -7.29 -18.09 -1.77
N VAL A 55 -8.00 -18.30 -0.67
CA VAL A 55 -7.45 -18.69 0.63
C VAL A 55 -8.10 -20.01 1.03
N SER A 56 -7.31 -21.00 1.44
CA SER A 56 -7.80 -22.33 1.78
C SER A 56 -7.02 -22.96 2.94
N GLY A 57 -7.60 -24.00 3.55
CA GLY A 57 -6.95 -24.75 4.63
C GLY A 57 -7.07 -24.12 6.02
N ILE A 58 -7.90 -23.10 6.18
CA ILE A 58 -8.22 -22.43 7.45
C ILE A 58 -9.72 -22.60 7.69
N SER A 59 -10.10 -23.14 8.86
CA SER A 59 -11.51 -23.35 9.21
C SER A 59 -12.21 -22.10 9.75
N ASP A 60 -11.43 -21.17 10.30
CA ASP A 60 -11.93 -19.90 10.82
C ASP A 60 -12.18 -18.92 9.66
N ILE A 61 -13.45 -18.58 9.44
CA ILE A 61 -13.89 -17.73 8.34
C ILE A 61 -13.37 -16.29 8.51
N GLN A 62 -13.26 -15.79 9.74
CA GLN A 62 -12.77 -14.42 9.97
C GLN A 62 -11.28 -14.32 9.67
N VAL A 63 -10.50 -15.33 10.07
CA VAL A 63 -9.07 -15.43 9.73
C VAL A 63 -8.87 -15.54 8.22
N GLN A 64 -9.68 -16.37 7.55
CA GLN A 64 -9.63 -16.51 6.10
C GLN A 64 -9.91 -15.18 5.38
N GLU A 65 -10.94 -14.45 5.81
CA GLU A 65 -11.28 -13.14 5.28
C GLU A 65 -10.17 -12.10 5.56
N GLY A 66 -9.56 -12.13 6.74
CA GLY A 66 -8.44 -11.26 7.10
C GLY A 66 -7.23 -11.45 6.17
N ILE A 67 -6.84 -12.69 5.88
CA ILE A 67 -5.77 -13.00 4.91
C ILE A 67 -6.16 -12.57 3.50
N TYR A 68 -7.42 -12.80 3.10
CA TYR A 68 -7.93 -12.35 1.81
C TYR A 68 -7.82 -10.83 1.66
N ILE A 69 -8.31 -10.06 2.62
CA ILE A 69 -8.25 -8.59 2.63
C ILE A 69 -6.80 -8.11 2.58
N GLN A 70 -5.91 -8.74 3.37
CA GLN A 70 -4.49 -8.41 3.38
C GLN A 70 -3.86 -8.58 2.00
N LEU A 71 -4.06 -9.73 1.34
CA LEU A 71 -3.55 -9.98 -0.01
C LEU A 71 -4.14 -9.03 -1.05
N ARG A 72 -5.43 -8.68 -0.95
CA ARG A 72 -6.06 -7.69 -1.82
C ARG A 72 -5.42 -6.31 -1.68
N ASN A 73 -4.97 -5.93 -0.49
CA ASN A 73 -4.22 -4.69 -0.29
C ASN A 73 -2.85 -4.76 -0.98
N VAL A 74 -2.08 -5.85 -0.80
CA VAL A 74 -0.79 -6.07 -1.49
C VAL A 74 -0.96 -5.96 -3.01
N ILE A 75 -1.98 -6.63 -3.55
CA ILE A 75 -2.30 -6.61 -4.99
C ILE A 75 -2.66 -5.21 -5.46
N THR A 76 -3.40 -4.43 -4.67
CA THR A 76 -3.78 -3.06 -5.06
C THR A 76 -2.55 -2.16 -5.22
N HIS A 77 -1.51 -2.38 -4.43
CA HIS A 77 -0.25 -1.64 -4.54
C HIS A 77 0.65 -2.15 -5.67
N CYS A 78 0.65 -3.47 -5.93
CA CYS A 78 1.49 -4.09 -6.95
C CYS A 78 0.82 -4.14 -8.34
N LYS A 79 -0.48 -3.89 -8.47
CA LYS A 79 -1.16 -3.88 -9.76
C LYS A 79 -0.72 -2.65 -10.57
N THR A 80 -0.30 -2.89 -11.80
CA THR A 80 -0.05 -1.82 -12.78
C THR A 80 -1.39 -1.17 -13.20
N ALA A 81 -1.41 0.16 -13.20
CA ALA A 81 -2.47 0.95 -13.80
C ALA A 81 -1.82 2.14 -14.53
N PRO A 82 -2.04 2.31 -15.84
CA PRO A 82 -1.45 3.43 -16.58
C PRO A 82 -1.91 4.77 -16.01
N PHE A 83 -0.97 5.72 -15.88
CA PHE A 83 -1.26 7.03 -15.31
C PHE A 83 -2.47 7.71 -15.98
N ASN A 84 -2.52 7.72 -17.31
CA ASN A 84 -3.62 8.35 -18.05
C ASN A 84 -4.97 7.67 -17.80
N GLU A 85 -5.02 6.35 -17.58
CA GLU A 85 -6.29 5.66 -17.32
C GLU A 85 -6.86 6.05 -15.96
N GLU A 86 -6.01 6.18 -14.95
CA GLU A 86 -6.41 6.54 -13.57
C GLU A 86 -6.59 8.05 -13.38
N HIS A 87 -5.84 8.86 -14.13
CA HIS A 87 -5.65 10.28 -13.83
C HIS A 87 -6.03 11.27 -14.94
N GLN A 88 -6.58 10.84 -16.08
CA GLN A 88 -6.97 11.76 -17.17
C GLN A 88 -7.95 12.86 -16.76
N GLU A 89 -8.90 12.58 -15.86
CA GLU A 89 -9.92 13.55 -15.42
C GLU A 89 -9.46 14.38 -14.19
N HIS A 90 -8.23 14.18 -13.70
CA HIS A 90 -7.77 14.84 -12.49
C HIS A 90 -7.01 16.15 -12.77
N GLU A 91 -7.21 17.14 -11.90
CA GLU A 91 -6.40 18.37 -11.88
C GLU A 91 -5.28 18.24 -10.83
N PHE A 92 -4.07 18.68 -11.20
CA PHE A 92 -2.89 18.64 -10.34
C PHE A 92 -2.47 20.04 -9.94
N ILE A 93 -2.50 20.32 -8.64
CA ILE A 93 -2.15 21.63 -8.08
C ILE A 93 -0.95 21.44 -7.16
N GLN A 94 0.15 22.12 -7.47
CA GLN A 94 1.27 22.23 -6.54
C GLN A 94 0.91 23.25 -5.47
N ASP A 95 1.01 22.83 -4.21
CA ASP A 95 0.78 23.67 -3.05
C ASP A 95 2.15 24.10 -2.47
N SER A 96 2.51 23.61 -1.29
CA SER A 96 3.71 23.99 -0.56
C SER A 96 4.89 23.04 -0.80
N THR A 97 6.08 23.44 -0.37
CA THR A 97 7.24 22.57 -0.21
C THR A 97 7.69 22.66 1.24
N ASP A 98 7.87 21.51 1.90
CA ASP A 98 8.28 21.48 3.30
C ASP A 98 9.81 21.48 3.47
N ASP A 99 10.27 21.57 4.72
CA ASP A 99 11.71 21.65 5.05
C ASP A 99 12.49 20.39 4.63
N THR A 100 11.81 19.28 4.35
CA THR A 100 12.40 18.03 3.83
C THR A 100 12.52 18.02 2.31
N GLN A 101 12.18 19.14 1.64
CA GLN A 101 12.07 19.27 0.19
C GLN A 101 10.95 18.42 -0.43
N ALA A 102 10.01 17.92 0.38
CA ALA A 102 8.83 17.25 -0.15
C ALA A 102 7.85 18.28 -0.71
N VAL A 103 7.42 18.09 -1.95
CA VAL A 103 6.44 18.95 -2.63
C VAL A 103 5.04 18.40 -2.38
N VAL A 104 4.14 19.27 -1.92
CA VAL A 104 2.73 18.96 -1.72
C VAL A 104 2.00 19.11 -3.04
N ILE A 105 1.30 18.06 -3.46
CA ILE A 105 0.46 18.03 -4.66
C ILE A 105 -0.96 17.64 -4.27
N ILE A 106 -1.90 18.52 -4.61
CA ILE A 106 -3.33 18.27 -4.48
C ILE A 106 -3.80 17.72 -5.82
N VAL A 107 -4.42 16.54 -5.78
CA VAL A 107 -5.04 15.87 -6.93
C VAL A 107 -6.54 15.99 -6.74
N LYS A 108 -7.18 16.83 -7.56
CA LYS A 108 -8.63 17.03 -7.53
C LYS A 108 -9.31 16.13 -8.53
N GLY A 109 -10.39 15.49 -8.11
CA GLY A 109 -11.25 14.67 -8.95
C GLY A 109 -12.72 14.92 -8.64
N GLU A 110 -13.63 14.42 -9.48
CA GLU A 110 -15.07 14.68 -9.30
C GLU A 110 -15.65 14.13 -7.99
N SER A 111 -15.08 13.04 -7.48
CA SER A 111 -15.61 12.32 -6.31
C SER A 111 -14.80 12.49 -5.04
N LEU A 112 -13.49 12.72 -5.17
CA LEU A 112 -12.57 12.76 -4.04
C LEU A 112 -11.31 13.57 -4.36
N ASP A 113 -11.01 14.54 -3.51
CA ASP A 113 -9.71 15.20 -3.48
C ASP A 113 -8.72 14.37 -2.65
N SER A 114 -7.49 14.27 -3.13
CA SER A 114 -6.38 13.62 -2.43
C SER A 114 -5.17 14.55 -2.37
N THR A 115 -4.44 14.53 -1.27
CA THR A 115 -3.19 15.28 -1.13
C THR A 115 -2.03 14.32 -1.00
N TYR A 116 -0.94 14.59 -1.71
CA TYR A 116 0.26 13.79 -1.72
C TYR A 116 1.47 14.65 -1.35
N LYS A 117 2.40 14.08 -0.60
CA LYS A 117 3.76 14.63 -0.52
C LYS A 117 4.69 13.79 -1.36
N ILE A 118 5.43 14.43 -2.23
CA ILE A 118 6.40 13.79 -3.11
C ILE A 118 7.79 14.27 -2.75
N ARG A 119 8.68 13.33 -2.47
CA ARG A 119 10.10 13.58 -2.27
C ARG A 119 10.86 12.87 -3.37
N GLU A 120 11.64 13.61 -4.14
CA GLU A 120 12.34 13.11 -5.32
C GLU A 120 11.41 12.46 -6.36
N LYS A 121 11.33 11.13 -6.39
CA LYS A 121 10.47 10.34 -7.29
C LYS A 121 9.58 9.37 -6.51
N GLU A 122 9.31 9.67 -5.24
CA GLU A 122 8.54 8.80 -4.37
C GLU A 122 7.43 9.59 -3.68
N ILE A 123 6.24 8.99 -3.63
CA ILE A 123 5.16 9.44 -2.78
C ILE A 123 5.49 9.02 -1.34
N CYS A 124 5.74 9.98 -0.46
CA CYS A 124 6.11 9.72 0.93
C CYS A 124 4.95 9.95 1.91
N GLN A 125 3.89 10.66 1.49
CA GLN A 125 2.68 10.81 2.29
C GLN A 125 1.45 10.87 1.39
N VAL A 126 0.35 10.28 1.86
CA VAL A 126 -0.97 10.37 1.22
C VAL A 126 -1.98 10.83 2.25
N THR A 127 -2.81 11.81 1.93
CA THR A 127 -3.96 12.21 2.75
C THR A 127 -5.22 12.10 1.91
N ARG A 128 -6.24 11.42 2.44
CA ARG A 128 -7.55 11.28 1.81
C ARG A 128 -8.66 11.46 2.83
N ILE A 129 -9.81 11.88 2.34
CA ILE A 129 -11.04 12.05 3.12
C ILE A 129 -12.08 11.06 2.61
N LYS A 130 -12.73 10.30 3.49
CA LYS A 130 -13.85 9.43 3.12
C LYS A 130 -14.95 9.58 4.16
N GLY A 131 -16.08 10.17 3.76
CA GLY A 131 -17.15 10.50 4.69
C GLY A 131 -16.66 11.47 5.76
N ASN A 132 -16.81 11.10 7.05
CA ASN A 132 -16.35 11.91 8.18
C ASN A 132 -14.93 11.57 8.67
N THR A 133 -14.21 10.68 7.97
CA THR A 133 -12.87 10.23 8.38
C THR A 133 -11.83 10.76 7.39
N ALA A 134 -10.78 11.37 7.92
CA ALA A 134 -9.53 11.57 7.19
C ALA A 134 -8.57 10.45 7.56
N PHE A 135 -7.82 9.95 6.57
CA PHE A 135 -6.68 9.10 6.85
C PHE A 135 -5.43 9.67 6.19
N VAL A 136 -4.33 9.64 6.94
CA VAL A 136 -2.99 10.02 6.50
C VAL A 136 -2.14 8.78 6.51
N ILE A 137 -1.48 8.49 5.39
CA ILE A 137 -0.49 7.43 5.25
C ILE A 137 0.88 8.10 5.22
N ASP A 138 1.74 7.79 6.17
CA ASP A 138 3.12 8.27 6.23
C ASP A 138 4.07 7.11 5.92
N THR A 139 4.83 7.25 4.83
CA THR A 139 5.83 6.24 4.42
C THR A 139 7.19 6.62 4.97
N HIS A 140 7.77 5.72 5.76
CA HIS A 140 9.05 5.91 6.46
C HIS A 140 10.21 5.26 5.74
N GLU A 141 9.97 4.10 5.13
CA GLU A 141 10.97 3.38 4.33
C GLU A 141 10.35 2.77 3.07
N ASN A 142 11.16 2.78 2.02
CA ASN A 142 10.90 2.13 0.76
C ASN A 142 12.03 1.14 0.45
N LEU A 143 11.67 0.01 -0.14
CA LEU A 143 12.57 -0.91 -0.81
C LEU A 143 12.79 -0.45 -2.26
N ASP A 144 14.05 -0.20 -2.62
CA ASP A 144 14.46 -0.02 -4.02
C ASP A 144 14.58 -1.40 -4.70
N THR A 145 13.75 -1.61 -5.71
CA THR A 145 13.71 -2.87 -6.49
C THR A 145 14.65 -2.84 -7.70
N GLY A 146 15.25 -1.69 -8.01
CA GLY A 146 15.94 -1.39 -9.26
C GLY A 146 15.01 -1.03 -10.42
N GLU A 147 13.70 -1.30 -10.30
CA GLU A 147 12.65 -1.02 -11.29
C GLU A 147 11.58 -0.07 -10.73
N GLY A 148 11.80 0.48 -9.54
CA GLY A 148 10.87 1.31 -8.81
C GLY A 148 10.93 1.07 -7.30
N TYR A 149 10.05 1.73 -6.55
CA TYR A 149 10.00 1.60 -5.10
C TYR A 149 8.77 0.84 -4.60
N ILE A 150 8.91 0.11 -3.49
CA ILE A 150 7.81 -0.50 -2.73
C ILE A 150 7.89 0.02 -1.29
N ALA A 151 6.80 0.55 -0.74
CA ALA A 151 6.75 0.90 0.67
C ALA A 151 6.88 -0.36 1.53
N ASN A 152 7.83 -0.36 2.47
CA ASN A 152 8.04 -1.49 3.38
C ASN A 152 7.96 -1.11 4.86
N ARG A 153 7.93 0.19 5.19
CA ARG A 153 7.51 0.66 6.51
C ARG A 153 6.70 1.92 6.42
N TYR A 154 5.47 1.89 6.93
CA TYR A 154 4.55 3.02 6.88
C TYR A 154 3.52 2.94 8.02
N ASP A 155 2.87 4.06 8.32
CA ASP A 155 1.72 4.09 9.22
C ASP A 155 0.51 4.77 8.59
N VAL A 156 -0.66 4.47 9.13
CA VAL A 156 -1.94 5.05 8.74
C VAL A 156 -2.63 5.59 9.98
N ILE A 157 -2.87 6.90 10.02
CA ILE A 157 -3.57 7.56 11.11
C ILE A 157 -4.97 7.94 10.64
N PHE A 158 -5.99 7.38 11.29
CA PHE A 158 -7.39 7.71 11.06
C PHE A 158 -7.84 8.79 12.04
N ARG A 159 -8.46 9.86 11.54
CA ARG A 159 -8.97 10.97 12.35
C ARG A 159 -10.40 11.31 12.00
N ASP A 160 -11.18 11.62 13.01
CA ASP A 160 -12.48 12.26 12.81
C ASP A 160 -12.29 13.68 12.27
N LEU A 161 -12.98 14.02 11.19
CA LEU A 161 -12.82 15.31 10.54
C LEU A 161 -13.35 16.48 11.36
N GLN A 162 -14.36 16.26 12.20
CA GLN A 162 -14.99 17.30 13.00
C GLN A 162 -14.23 17.50 14.30
N THR A 163 -13.97 16.43 15.05
CA THR A 163 -13.35 16.51 16.38
C THR A 163 -11.81 16.56 16.31
N LYS A 164 -11.22 16.12 15.19
CA LYS A 164 -9.77 15.92 15.00
C LYS A 164 -9.15 14.84 15.87
N GLU A 165 -9.97 14.10 16.62
CA GLU A 165 -9.54 12.99 17.46
C GLU A 165 -9.01 11.84 16.59
N ILE A 166 -7.97 11.18 17.08
CA ILE A 166 -7.41 9.98 16.45
C ILE A 166 -8.34 8.81 16.78
N GLN A 167 -8.85 8.16 15.74
CA GLN A 167 -9.74 7.00 15.86
C GLN A 167 -8.93 5.70 15.94
N SER A 168 -7.89 5.57 15.12
CA SER A 168 -6.96 4.45 15.15
C SER A 168 -5.64 4.79 14.46
N ILE A 169 -4.58 4.05 14.81
CA ILE A 169 -3.28 4.10 14.16
C ILE A 169 -2.91 2.67 13.77
N LEU A 170 -2.64 2.46 12.48
CA LEU A 170 -2.07 1.21 11.98
C LEU A 170 -0.60 1.44 11.64
N LYS A 171 0.30 0.55 12.05
CA LYS A 171 1.70 0.55 11.61
C LYS A 171 2.00 -0.74 10.88
N PHE A 172 2.71 -0.63 9.77
CA PHE A 172 3.03 -1.72 8.87
C PHE A 172 4.53 -1.87 8.73
N GLU A 173 5.01 -3.10 8.89
CA GLU A 173 6.36 -3.53 8.53
C GLU A 173 6.25 -4.71 7.57
N ASP A 174 6.62 -4.47 6.32
CA ASP A 174 6.52 -5.44 5.25
C ASP A 174 7.91 -5.94 4.87
N THR A 175 8.00 -7.22 4.53
CA THR A 175 9.18 -7.84 3.95
C THR A 175 8.82 -8.40 2.58
N TYR A 176 9.65 -8.07 1.59
CA TYR A 176 9.53 -8.57 0.23
C TYR A 176 10.79 -9.33 -0.16
N GLU A 177 10.61 -10.43 -0.89
CA GLU A 177 11.71 -11.18 -1.49
C GLU A 177 11.54 -11.27 -3.01
N LYS A 178 12.67 -11.34 -3.71
CA LYS A 178 12.68 -11.53 -5.16
C LYS A 178 12.53 -13.02 -5.49
N VAL A 179 11.42 -13.39 -6.11
CA VAL A 179 11.14 -14.73 -6.62
C VAL A 179 11.02 -14.64 -8.14
N GLY A 180 11.97 -15.25 -8.86
CA GLY A 180 12.11 -15.02 -10.30
C GLY A 180 12.45 -13.55 -10.59
N LYS A 181 11.62 -12.87 -11.38
CA LYS A 181 11.76 -11.42 -11.62
C LYS A 181 10.86 -10.55 -10.72
N TYR A 182 10.02 -11.15 -9.88
CA TYR A 182 9.01 -10.41 -9.11
C TYR A 182 9.40 -10.26 -7.65
N TYR A 183 9.14 -9.09 -7.07
CA TYR A 183 9.15 -8.91 -5.62
C TYR A 183 7.77 -9.32 -5.07
N LEU A 184 7.79 -10.27 -4.12
CA LEU A 184 6.60 -10.82 -3.48
C LEU A 184 6.71 -10.63 -1.97
N MET A 185 5.59 -10.27 -1.33
CA MET A 185 5.54 -10.13 0.12
C MET A 185 5.72 -11.51 0.78
N THR A 186 6.71 -11.62 1.66
CA THR A 186 6.96 -12.81 2.48
C THR A 186 6.53 -12.63 3.93
N LYS A 187 6.44 -11.38 4.41
CA LYS A 187 5.97 -11.08 5.75
C LYS A 187 5.29 -9.71 5.80
N GLN A 188 4.26 -9.57 6.62
CA GLN A 188 3.72 -8.29 7.05
C GLN A 188 3.41 -8.35 8.54
N VAL A 189 3.88 -7.36 9.29
CA VAL A 189 3.50 -7.14 10.69
C VAL A 189 2.64 -5.89 10.74
N VAL A 190 1.42 -6.03 11.28
CA VAL A 190 0.48 -4.93 11.47
C VAL A 190 0.28 -4.71 12.96
N GLN A 191 0.62 -3.51 13.43
CA GLN A 191 0.26 -3.05 14.77
C GLN A 191 -0.96 -2.15 14.67
N ASP A 192 -2.07 -2.56 15.26
CA ASP A 192 -3.30 -1.76 15.34
C ASP A 192 -3.46 -1.19 16.75
N SER A 193 -3.47 0.13 16.85
CA SER A 193 -3.73 0.88 18.08
C SER A 193 -5.06 1.61 17.98
N GLN A 194 -6.06 1.13 18.72
CA GLN A 194 -7.40 1.70 18.79
C GLN A 194 -7.91 1.71 20.23
N ASP A 195 -8.45 2.85 20.70
CA ASP A 195 -9.03 3.01 22.04
C ASP A 195 -8.13 2.54 23.20
N GLY A 196 -6.81 2.73 23.06
CA GLY A 196 -5.81 2.30 24.04
C GLY A 196 -5.55 0.79 24.09
N LYS A 197 -6.12 0.02 23.16
CA LYS A 197 -5.79 -1.38 22.92
C LYS A 197 -4.82 -1.48 21.76
N GLU A 198 -3.87 -2.39 21.88
CA GLU A 198 -2.91 -2.71 20.84
C GLU A 198 -3.07 -4.17 20.43
N THR A 199 -3.19 -4.42 19.13
CA THR A 199 -3.20 -5.77 18.55
C THR A 199 -2.08 -5.87 17.53
N ILE A 200 -1.29 -6.94 17.60
CA ILE A 200 -0.26 -7.24 16.61
C ILE A 200 -0.71 -8.46 15.82
N THR A 201 -0.76 -8.31 14.49
CA THR A 201 -1.04 -9.40 13.56
C THR A 201 0.15 -9.58 12.63
N GLU A 202 0.69 -10.78 12.58
CA GLU A 202 1.75 -11.16 11.65
C GLU A 202 1.22 -12.12 10.58
N PHE A 203 1.45 -11.78 9.32
CA PHE A 203 1.25 -12.64 8.16
C PHE A 203 2.62 -13.08 7.66
N SER A 204 2.83 -14.38 7.48
CA SER A 204 4.04 -14.95 6.92
C SER A 204 3.70 -15.88 5.76
N TYR A 205 4.36 -15.69 4.62
CA TYR A 205 4.18 -16.45 3.38
C TYR A 205 5.47 -17.21 3.05
N PHE A 206 5.36 -18.52 2.86
CA PHE A 206 6.51 -19.40 2.63
C PHE A 206 6.17 -20.50 1.62
N ASP A 207 7.20 -21.22 1.16
CA ASP A 207 7.11 -22.16 0.03
C ASP A 207 6.48 -21.51 -1.22
N ILE A 208 6.84 -20.24 -1.48
CA ILE A 208 6.30 -19.44 -2.58
C ILE A 208 6.69 -20.06 -3.92
N LYS A 209 5.71 -20.19 -4.83
CA LYS A 209 5.90 -20.69 -6.19
C LYS A 209 5.14 -19.83 -7.18
N LEU A 210 5.85 -19.30 -8.18
CA LEU A 210 5.23 -18.68 -9.34
C LEU A 210 4.41 -19.70 -10.13
N GLY A 211 3.34 -19.23 -10.76
CA GLY A 211 2.47 -20.01 -11.65
C GLY A 211 3.13 -20.41 -12.97
#